data_AF-A0A519LMB1-F1
#
_entry.id   AF-A0A519LMB1-F1
#
_cell.length_a   1.000
_cell.length_b   1.000
_cell.length_c   1.000
_cell.angle_alpha   90.00
_cell.angle_beta   90.00
_cell.angle_gamma   90.00
#
_symmetry.space_group_name_H-M   'P 1'
#
loop_
_entity.id
_entity.type
_entity.pdbx_description
1 polymer ?
#
loop_
_entity_poly.entity_id
_entity_poly.type
_entity_poly.pdbx_seq_one_letter_code
_entity_poly.pdbx_strand_id
1 'polypeptide(L)'
;MELNYKKYGAAGDHLIILHGLFGMLDNWHTIGGKLAEKYQVWLVDQRNHGKSPHSDDFNYEILADDLKHFFEKHNIEKANVIV
;
A
#
# COMPACT_ATOMS: atom_id res chain seq x y z
N MET A 1 -10.39 5.67 -3.77
CA MET A 1 -10.93 5.68 -2.38
C MET A 1 -9.82 6.00 -1.38
N GLU A 2 -10.14 6.20 -0.10
CA GLU A 2 -9.13 6.38 0.95
C GLU A 2 -8.68 5.03 1.50
N LEU A 3 -7.50 4.56 1.07
CA LEU A 3 -6.95 3.27 1.51
C LEU A 3 -6.31 3.36 2.90
N ASN A 4 -6.51 2.32 3.72
CA ASN A 4 -5.80 2.16 4.97
C ASN A 4 -4.34 1.75 4.71
N TYR A 5 -3.42 2.31 5.49
CA TYR A 5 -1.99 2.03 5.33
C TYR A 5 -1.22 2.13 6.64
N LYS A 6 -0.02 1.54 6.66
CA LYS A 6 1.03 1.83 7.63
C LYS A 6 2.29 2.28 6.91
N LYS A 7 2.92 3.35 7.42
CA LYS A 7 4.19 3.87 6.90
C LYS A 7 5.33 3.55 7.87
N TYR A 8 6.45 3.10 7.33
CA TYR A 8 7.71 2.92 8.04
C TYR A 8 8.85 3.62 7.32
N GLY A 9 9.89 3.99 8.06
CA GLY A 9 11.06 4.67 7.50
C GLY A 9 10.81 6.16 7.26
N ALA A 10 11.88 6.95 7.38
CA ALA A 10 11.83 8.41 7.24
C ALA A 10 12.53 8.94 5.98
N ALA A 11 13.30 8.09 5.29
CA ALA A 11 14.12 8.47 4.15
C ALA A 11 14.29 7.31 3.17
N GLY A 12 14.84 7.60 1.99
CA GLY A 12 15.02 6.64 0.91
C GLY A 12 13.85 6.62 -0.07
N ASP A 13 13.98 5.81 -1.12
CA ASP A 13 12.96 5.65 -2.15
C ASP A 13 11.67 5.07 -1.56
N HIS A 14 10.53 5.42 -2.16
CA HIS A 14 9.25 4.85 -1.77
C HIS A 14 9.18 3.38 -2.18
N LEU A 15 8.75 2.54 -1.25
CA LEU A 15 8.45 1.13 -1.50
C LEU A 15 7.01 0.85 -1.07
N ILE A 16 6.16 0.48 -2.03
CA ILE A 16 4.80 0.03 -1.74
C ILE A 16 4.79 -1.49 -1.70
N ILE A 17 4.17 -2.05 -0.67
CA ILE A 17 3.93 -3.49 -0.57
C ILE A 17 2.43 -3.72 -0.62
N LEU A 18 1.99 -4.41 -1.66
CA LEU A 18 0.62 -4.90 -1.83
C LEU A 18 0.56 -6.33 -1.33
N HIS A 19 -0.46 -6.66 -0.56
CA HIS A 19 -0.72 -8.04 -0.16
C HIS A 19 -1.45 -8.81 -1.27
N GLY A 20 -1.31 -10.14 -1.26
CA GLY A 20 -2.09 -11.03 -2.11
C GLY A 20 -3.53 -11.27 -1.64
N LEU A 21 -4.23 -12.18 -2.33
CA LEU A 21 -5.60 -12.57 -2.00
C LEU A 21 -5.70 -13.09 -0.55
N PHE A 22 -6.75 -12.65 0.17
CA PHE A 22 -6.98 -12.92 1.60
C PHE A 22 -5.93 -12.33 2.55
N GLY A 23 -4.99 -11.53 2.04
CA GLY A 23 -4.01 -10.82 2.84
C GLY A 23 -4.53 -9.50 3.41
N MET A 24 -3.71 -8.91 4.28
CA MET A 24 -3.84 -7.54 4.76
C MET A 24 -2.44 -6.98 5.08
N LEU A 25 -2.34 -5.67 5.27
CA LEU A 25 -1.07 -4.97 5.49
C LEU A 25 -0.29 -5.51 6.70
N ASP A 26 -0.98 -6.06 7.70
CA ASP A 26 -0.34 -6.58 8.92
C ASP A 26 0.49 -7.85 8.66
N ASN A 27 0.22 -8.57 7.56
CA ASN A 27 1.05 -9.71 7.15
C ASN A 27 2.49 -9.29 6.83
N TRP A 28 2.70 -8.01 6.49
CA TRP A 28 3.99 -7.48 6.07
C TRP A 28 4.69 -6.66 7.14
N HIS A 29 4.13 -6.50 8.34
CA HIS A 29 4.64 -5.60 9.37
C HIS A 29 6.13 -5.83 9.68
N THR A 30 6.54 -7.07 9.96
CA THR A 30 7.93 -7.41 10.31
C THR A 30 8.89 -7.17 9.15
N ILE A 31 8.50 -7.49 7.92
CA ILE A 31 9.34 -7.30 6.72
C ILE A 31 9.44 -5.81 6.41
N GLY A 32 8.33 -5.08 6.46
CA GLY A 32 8.28 -3.65 6.25
C GLY A 32 9.16 -2.88 7.23
N GLY A 33 9.18 -3.29 8.51
CA GLY A 33 10.07 -2.70 9.51
C GLY A 33 11.55 -2.88 9.19
N LYS A 34 11.97 -4.03 8.64
CA LYS A 34 13.37 -4.25 8.21
C LYS A 34 13.72 -3.46 6.95
N LEU A 35 12.81 -3.42 5.98
CA LEU A 35 13.03 -2.68 4.72
C LEU A 35 13.06 -1.16 4.96
N ALA A 36 12.42 -0.69 6.03
CA ALA A 36 12.42 0.70 6.44
C ALA A 36 13.80 1.27 6.83
N GLU A 37 14.81 0.42 7.01
CA GLU A 37 16.20 0.84 7.16
C GLU A 37 16.75 1.51 5.89
N LYS A 38 16.15 1.23 4.72
CA LYS A 38 16.62 1.70 3.40
C LYS A 38 15.56 2.45 2.59
N TYR A 39 14.28 2.21 2.87
CA TYR A 39 13.15 2.72 2.09
C TYR A 39 12.13 3.43 2.96
N GLN A 40 11.32 4.31 2.35
CA GLN A 40 10.04 4.71 2.92
C GLN A 40 9.01 3.66 2.54
N VAL A 41 8.71 2.74 3.45
CA VAL A 41 7.86 1.57 3.18
C VAL A 41 6.41 1.90 3.51
N TRP A 42 5.52 1.60 2.57
CA TRP A 42 4.07 1.75 2.71
C TRP A 42 3.42 0.39 2.56
N LEU A 43 2.84 -0.09 3.66
CA LEU A 43 2.02 -1.31 3.66
C LEU A 43 0.57 -0.86 3.48
N VAL A 44 -0.08 -1.31 2.41
CA VAL A 44 -1.41 -0.84 2.02
C VAL A 44 -2.41 -1.98 2.10
N ASP A 45 -3.56 -1.73 2.72
CA ASP A 45 -4.72 -2.58 2.55
C ASP A 45 -5.40 -2.18 1.24
N GLN A 46 -5.52 -3.10 0.29
CA GLN A 46 -6.29 -2.82 -0.93
C GLN A 46 -7.79 -2.75 -0.63
N ARG A 47 -8.60 -2.23 -1.56
CA ARG A 47 -10.06 -2.19 -1.37
C ARG A 47 -10.60 -3.57 -0.97
N ASN A 48 -11.66 -3.57 -0.16
CA ASN A 48 -12.29 -4.78 0.35
C ASN A 48 -11.40 -5.68 1.24
N HIS A 49 -10.22 -5.19 1.67
CA HIS A 49 -9.31 -5.91 2.56
C HIS A 49 -8.92 -5.09 3.79
N GLY A 50 -8.58 -5.80 4.87
CA GLY A 50 -8.10 -5.21 6.12
C GLY A 50 -9.05 -4.14 6.65
N LYS A 51 -8.56 -2.90 6.78
CA LYS A 51 -9.35 -1.74 7.23
C LYS A 51 -9.65 -0.73 6.12
N SER A 52 -9.32 -1.04 4.87
CA SER A 52 -9.73 -0.21 3.74
C SER A 52 -11.25 -0.30 3.53
N PRO A 53 -11.90 0.74 2.97
CA PRO A 53 -13.35 0.72 2.79
C PRO A 53 -13.78 -0.39 1.82
N HIS A 54 -15.02 -0.84 2.01
CA HIS A 54 -15.63 -1.87 1.18
C HIS A 54 -16.53 -1.25 0.11
N SER A 55 -16.61 -1.88 -1.05
CA SER A 55 -17.39 -1.47 -2.21
C SER A 55 -17.81 -2.69 -3.03
N ASP A 56 -19.01 -2.62 -3.62
CA ASP A 56 -19.51 -3.62 -4.57
C ASP A 56 -18.75 -3.58 -5.90
N ASP A 57 -18.12 -2.45 -6.23
CA ASP A 57 -17.28 -2.30 -7.42
C ASP A 57 -15.92 -2.94 -7.19
N PHE A 58 -15.58 -3.95 -8.00
CA PHE A 58 -14.31 -4.67 -7.88
C PHE A 58 -13.80 -5.19 -9.22
N ASN A 59 -12.77 -4.54 -9.76
CA ASN A 59 -12.00 -5.01 -10.90
C ASN A 59 -10.57 -4.44 -10.83
N TYR A 60 -9.68 -4.88 -11.73
CA TYR A 60 -8.27 -4.48 -11.71
C TYR A 60 -8.04 -3.00 -12.04
N GLU A 61 -8.86 -2.40 -12.90
CA GLU A 61 -8.72 -0.98 -13.25
C GLU A 61 -9.01 -0.11 -12.03
N ILE A 62 -10.08 -0.43 -11.31
CA ILE A 62 -10.47 0.28 -10.09
C ILE A 62 -9.43 0.08 -8.98
N LEU A 63 -8.88 -1.12 -8.83
CA LEU A 63 -7.78 -1.39 -7.88
C LEU A 63 -6.54 -0.53 -8.19
N ALA A 64 -6.17 -0.44 -9.48
CA ALA A 64 -5.06 0.38 -9.91
C ALA A 64 -5.34 1.88 -9.71
N ASP A 65 -6.56 2.34 -9.96
CA ASP A 65 -6.97 3.73 -9.75
C ASP A 65 -6.96 4.12 -8.27
N ASP A 66 -7.37 3.23 -7.36
CA ASP A 66 -7.23 3.48 -5.92
C ASP A 66 -5.77 3.65 -5.51
N LEU A 67 -4.88 2.82 -6.05
CA LEU A 67 -3.45 2.92 -5.77
C LEU A 67 -2.86 4.19 -6.38
N LYS A 68 -3.27 4.58 -7.58
CA LYS A 68 -2.87 5.84 -8.21
C LYS A 68 -3.32 7.03 -7.34
N HIS A 69 -4.56 7.02 -6.87
CA HIS A 69 -5.08 8.06 -5.99
C HIS A 69 -4.30 8.12 -4.66
N PHE A 70 -3.90 6.97 -4.12
CA PHE A 70 -3.03 6.89 -2.96
C PHE A 70 -1.67 7.58 -3.22
N PHE A 71 -1.06 7.36 -4.39
CA PHE A 71 0.19 8.02 -4.76
C PHE A 71 0.03 9.55 -4.84
N GLU A 72 -1.01 10.02 -5.53
CA GLU A 72 -1.32 11.45 -5.65
C GLU A 72 -1.52 12.09 -4.28
N LYS A 73 -2.34 11.47 -3.42
CA LYS A 73 -2.62 11.97 -2.07
C LYS A 73 -1.38 12.09 -1.20
N HIS A 74 -0.45 11.14 -1.32
CA HIS A 74 0.77 11.11 -0.52
C HIS A 74 1.98 11.79 -1.19
N ASN A 75 1.76 12.48 -2.32
CA ASN A 75 2.80 13.12 -3.14
C ASN A 75 3.94 12.14 -3.50
N ILE A 76 3.57 10.91 -3.87
CA ILE A 76 4.51 9.87 -4.31
C ILE A 76 4.59 9.92 -5.83
N GLU A 77 5.63 10.53 -6.37
CA GLU A 77 5.83 10.60 -7.83
C GLU A 77 6.32 9.28 -8.42
N LYS A 78 7.12 8.53 -7.66
CA LYS A 78 7.72 7.26 -8.07
C LYS A 78 7.91 6.34 -6.87
N ALA A 79 7.62 5.06 -7.07
CA ALA A 79 7.87 4.03 -6.07
C ALA A 79 8.28 2.71 -6.73
N ASN A 80 9.01 1.89 -5.98
CA ASN A 80 9.12 0.47 -6.24
C ASN A 80 7.87 -0.22 -5.69
N VAL A 81 7.35 -1.24 -6.39
CA VAL A 81 6.15 -1.97 -5.96
C VAL A 81 6.47 -3.46 -5.84
N ILE A 82 6.08 -4.05 -4.71
CA ILE A 82 6.08 -5.49 -4.47
C ILE A 82 4.63 -5.96 -4.37
N VAL A 83 4.32 -7.07 -5.05
CA VAL A 83 2.99 -7.70 -5.14
C VAL A 83 3.05 -9.13 -4.63
#